data_AF-A0AA38MWB0-F1
#
_entry.id   AF-A0AA38MWB0-F1
#
_cell.length_a   1.000
_cell.length_b   1.000
_cell.length_c   1.000
_cell.angle_alpha   90.00
_cell.angle_beta   90.00
_cell.angle_gamma   90.00
#
_symmetry.space_group_name_H-M   'P 1'
#
loop_
_entity.id
_entity.type
_entity.pdbx_description
1 polymer ?
#
loop_
_entity_poly.entity_id
_entity_poly.type
_entity_poly.pdbx_seq_one_letter_code
_entity_poly.pdbx_strand_id
1 'polypeptide(L)' 'LLNVVVTVTTIYASPYYWKQDYHTSALSGHAWVQELIKGHPERIRCELGVHLHVFIALVEQLRVMGMRDTRNRLR' A
#
# COMPACT_ATOMS: atom_id res chain seq x y z
N LEU A 1 -9.75 -39.46 -12.63
CA LEU A 1 -10.15 -38.81 -11.36
C LEU A 1 -9.01 -38.04 -10.71
N LEU A 2 -7.84 -38.65 -10.47
CA LEU A 2 -6.66 -37.97 -9.88
C LEU A 2 -6.23 -36.71 -10.66
N ASN A 3 -6.19 -36.77 -11.99
CA ASN A 3 -5.81 -35.62 -12.82
C ASN A 3 -6.76 -34.42 -12.66
N VAL A 4 -8.06 -34.67 -12.50
CA VAL A 4 -9.06 -33.61 -12.31
C VAL A 4 -8.86 -32.95 -10.94
N VAL A 5 -8.61 -33.74 -9.90
CA VAL A 5 -8.35 -33.23 -8.55
C VAL A 5 -7.10 -32.35 -8.53
N VAL A 6 -6.02 -32.78 -9.19
CA VAL A 6 -4.78 -31.99 -9.30
C VAL A 6 -4.99 -30.68 -10.05
N THR A 7 -5.77 -30.68 -11.13
CA THR A 7 -6.07 -29.44 -11.88
C THR A 7 -6.92 -28.47 -11.07
N VAL A 8 -7.90 -28.96 -10.31
CA VAL A 8 -8.74 -28.09 -9.48
C VAL A 8 -7.92 -27.50 -8.33
N THR A 9 -7.07 -28.28 -7.67
CA THR A 9 -6.23 -27.77 -6.57
C THR A 9 -5.20 -26.75 -7.06
N THR A 10 -4.61 -26.93 -8.24
CA THR A 10 -3.67 -25.94 -8.80
C THR A 10 -4.36 -24.65 -9.22
N ILE A 11 -5.56 -24.71 -9.79
CA ILE A 11 -6.34 -23.50 -10.13
C ILE A 11 -6.74 -22.73 -8.86
N TYR A 12 -7.22 -23.42 -7.83
CA TYR A 12 -7.57 -22.78 -6.54
C TYR A 12 -6.35 -22.24 -5.79
N ALA A 13 -5.19 -22.90 -5.89
CA ALA A 13 -3.95 -22.48 -5.24
C ALA A 13 -3.17 -21.43 -6.04
N SER A 14 -3.42 -21.27 -7.34
CA SER A 14 -2.69 -20.35 -8.23
C SER A 14 -2.66 -18.89 -7.74
N PRO A 15 -3.76 -18.30 -7.23
CA PRO A 15 -3.74 -16.95 -6.66
C PRO A 15 -2.88 -16.83 -5.39
N TYR A 16 -2.65 -17.93 -4.67
CA TYR A 16 -1.81 -17.97 -3.47
C TYR A 16 -0.33 -18.18 -3.79
N TYR A 17 0.01 -18.74 -4.96
CA TYR A 17 1.39 -18.88 -5.42
C TYR A 17 1.99 -17.54 -5.84
N TRP A 18 1.16 -16.64 -6.39
CA TRP A 18 1.55 -15.26 -6.72
C TRP A 18 1.02 -14.26 -5.67
N LYS A 19 1.13 -14.62 -4.40
CA LYS A 19 0.82 -13.70 -3.31
C LYS A 19 1.95 -12.69 -3.21
N GLN A 20 1.83 -11.60 -3.96
CA GLN A 20 2.61 -10.40 -3.67
C GLN A 20 2.24 -9.99 -2.24
N ASP A 21 3.24 -9.81 -1.35
CA ASP A 21 2.98 -9.41 0.02
C ASP A 21 2.17 -8.11 0.00
N TYR A 22 0.88 -8.21 0.34
CA TYR A 22 -0.04 -7.08 0.42
C TYR A 22 0.51 -5.98 1.36
N HIS A 23 1.38 -6.38 2.30
CA HIS A 23 2.08 -5.52 3.23
C HIS A 23 3.60 -5.76 3.22
N THR A 24 4.26 -5.70 2.06
CA THR A 24 5.69 -5.28 2.04
C THR A 24 5.79 -3.76 2.16
N SER A 25 5.01 -3.17 3.07
CA SER A 25 5.11 -1.76 3.40
C SER A 25 6.51 -1.48 3.93
N ALA A 26 7.23 -0.52 3.34
CA ALA A 26 8.57 -0.17 3.76
C ALA A 26 8.67 -0.01 5.29
N LEU A 27 9.86 -0.32 5.85
CA LEU A 27 10.15 -0.36 7.30
C LEU A 27 9.83 0.94 8.08
N SER A 28 9.42 2.01 7.40
CA SER A 28 8.90 3.24 7.99
C SER A 28 7.61 3.69 7.30
N GLY A 29 6.69 4.27 8.09
CA GLY A 29 5.46 4.86 7.55
C GLY A 29 5.74 5.94 6.50
N HIS A 30 6.84 6.69 6.62
CA HIS A 30 7.23 7.66 5.59
C HIS A 30 7.54 7.00 4.25
N ALA A 31 8.34 5.93 4.25
CA ALA A 31 8.68 5.21 3.03
C ALA A 31 7.43 4.54 2.42
N TRP A 32 6.51 4.03 3.24
CA TRP A 32 5.22 3.52 2.77
C TRP A 32 4.33 4.60 2.14
N VAL A 33 4.25 5.79 2.74
CA VAL A 33 3.54 6.93 2.14
C VAL A 33 4.18 7.34 0.81
N GLN A 34 5.51 7.30 0.70
CA GLN A 34 6.20 7.54 -0.58
C GLN A 34 5.87 6.47 -1.64
N GLU A 35 5.74 5.20 -1.25
CA GLU A 35 5.29 4.13 -2.14
C GLU A 35 3.85 4.36 -2.62
N LEU A 36 2.96 4.81 -1.74
CA LEU A 36 1.59 5.15 -2.10
C LEU A 36 1.52 6.32 -3.07
N ILE A 37 2.31 7.38 -2.85
CA ILE A 37 2.35 8.56 -3.73
C ILE A 37 2.89 8.19 -5.11
N LYS A 38 3.91 7.33 -5.19
CA LYS A 38 4.53 6.89 -6.45
C LYS A 38 3.77 5.78 -7.16
N GLY A 39 2.88 5.10 -6.44
CA GLY A 39 2.06 4.02 -6.95
C GLY A 39 0.88 4.50 -7.79
N HIS A 40 -0.03 3.57 -8.09
CA HIS A 40 -1.24 3.90 -8.84
C HIS A 40 -2.15 4.85 -8.01
N PRO A 41 -2.72 5.92 -8.61
CA PRO A 41 -3.55 6.89 -7.89
C PRO A 41 -4.76 6.29 -7.16
N GLU A 42 -5.26 5.13 -7.60
CA GLU A 42 -6.33 4.43 -6.90
C GLU A 42 -5.87 3.78 -5.59
N ARG A 43 -4.58 3.45 -5.43
CA ARG A 43 -4.08 2.83 -4.19
C ARG A 43 -4.22 3.77 -3.01
N ILE A 44 -3.89 5.05 -3.17
CA ILE A 44 -4.05 6.03 -2.09
C ILE A 44 -5.54 6.25 -1.75
N ARG A 45 -6.43 6.12 -2.74
CA ARG A 45 -7.88 6.17 -2.52
C ARG A 45 -8.36 4.95 -1.74
N CYS A 46 -7.91 3.75 -2.08
CA CYS A 46 -8.27 2.53 -1.37
C CYS A 46 -7.72 2.49 0.06
N GLU A 47 -6.48 2.95 0.27
CA GLU A 47 -5.78 2.82 1.55
C GLU A 47 -6.07 3.99 2.51
N LEU A 48 -6.13 5.23 2.00
CA LEU A 48 -6.33 6.44 2.81
C LEU A 48 -7.72 7.06 2.66
N GLY A 49 -8.55 6.56 1.73
CA GLY A 49 -9.89 7.10 1.48
C GLY A 49 -9.91 8.46 0.76
N VAL A 50 -8.75 8.94 0.27
CA VAL A 50 -8.62 10.25 -0.38
C VAL A 50 -7.91 10.16 -1.72
N HIS A 51 -8.20 11.07 -2.64
CA HIS A 51 -7.45 11.16 -3.90
C HIS A 51 -6.03 11.71 -3.67
N LEU A 52 -5.08 11.30 -4.52
CA LEU A 52 -3.67 11.70 -4.44
C LEU A 52 -3.48 13.22 -4.33
N HIS A 53 -4.18 13.97 -5.18
CA HIS A 53 -4.06 15.43 -5.19
C HIS A 53 -4.58 16.08 -3.90
N VAL A 54 -5.64 15.54 -3.29
CA VAL A 54 -6.19 16.01 -2.00
C VAL A 54 -5.20 15.73 -0.88
N PHE A 55 -4.62 14.53 -0.87
CA PHE A 55 -3.59 14.15 0.11
C PHE A 55 -2.37 15.09 0.04
N ILE A 56 -1.86 15.36 -1.17
CA ILE A 56 -0.72 16.27 -1.37
C ILE A 56 -1.07 17.70 -0.93
N ALA A 57 -2.26 18.19 -1.30
CA ALA A 57 -2.71 19.52 -0.90
C ALA A 57 -2.79 19.65 0.63
N LEU A 58 -3.31 18.63 1.32
CA LEU A 58 -3.35 18.59 2.77
C LEU A 58 -1.94 18.65 3.37
N VAL A 59 -1.01 17.81 2.90
CA VAL A 59 0.38 17.80 3.38
C VAL A 59 1.03 19.17 3.22
N GLU A 60 0.81 19.85 2.10
CA GLU A 60 1.36 21.19 1.86
C GLU A 60 0.75 22.23 2.81
N GLN A 61 -0.57 22.19 3.04
CA GLN A 61 -1.20 23.07 4.03
C GLN A 61 -0.63 22.84 5.45
N LEU A 62 -0.40 21.58 5.84
CA LEU A 62 0.20 21.28 7.14
C LEU A 62 1.60 21.89 7.27
N ARG A 63 2.41 21.83 6.21
CA ARG A 63 3.75 22.46 6.16
C ARG A 63 3.68 23.97 6.26
N VAL A 64 2.73 24.61 5.56
CA VAL A 64 2.50 26.07 5.64
C VAL A 64 2.12 26.49 7.06
N MET A 65 1.36 25.65 7.78
CA MET A 65 1.02 25.86 9.19
C MET A 65 2.20 25.60 10.15
N GLY A 66 3.38 25.27 9.63
CA GLY A 66 4.58 25.01 10.43
C GLY A 66 4.65 23.63 11.05
N MET A 67 3.73 22.72 10.71
CA MET A 67 3.81 21.33 11.14
C MET A 67 4.93 20.63 10.37
N ARG A 68 5.88 20.08 11.13
CA ARG A 68 7.03 19.34 10.59
C ARG A 68 6.78 17.85 10.75
N ASP A 69 7.43 17.05 9.91
CA ASP A 69 7.46 15.61 10.08
C ASP A 69 7.97 15.26 11.48
N THR A 70 7.09 14.74 12.33
CA THR A 70 7.48 14.23 13.65
C THR A 70 8.12 12.87 13.46
N ARG A 71 9.45 12.83 13.40
CA ARG A 71 10.21 11.58 13.48
C ARG A 71 10.04 10.99 14.88
N ASN A 72 9.21 9.98 15.04
CA ASN A 72 9.30 9.10 16.21
C ASN A 72 8.97 7.65 15.84
N ARG A 73 10.03 6.88 15.58
CA ARG A 73 10.02 5.44 15.84
C ARG A 73 11.36 5.05 16.46
N LEU A 74 11.44 5.20 17.79
CA LEU A 74 12.24 4.34 18.64
C LEU A 74 11.33 3.17 19.06
N ARG A 75 11.42 2.05 18.35
CA ARG A 75 11.29 0.68 18.86
C ARG A 75 11.48 -0.30 17.72
#